data_AF-X1F502-F1
#
_entry.id   AF-X1F502-F1
#
_cell.length_a   1.000
_cell.length_b   1.000
_cell.length_c   1.000
_cell.angle_alpha   90.00
_cell.angle_beta   90.00
_cell.angle_gamma   90.00
#
_symmetry.space_group_name_H-M   'P 1'
#
loop_
_entity.id
_entity.type
_entity.pdbx_description
1 polymer ?
#
loop_
_entity_poly.entity_id
_entity_poly.type
_entity_poly.pdbx_seq_one_letter_code
_entity_poly.pdbx_strand_id
1 'polypeptide(L)' 'LILVGGIRSYEVVKEMVDKEQIDYISLCRPLIREPDLIKRWKRGNTERAACISCNKCFEPTRAGKGIYCVIENKKVTMV' A
#
# COMPACT_ATOMS: atom_id res chain seq x y z
N LEU A 1 -18.94 -6.22 -0.10
CA LEU A 1 -18.02 -6.00 -1.25
C LEU A 1 -16.69 -5.48 -0.71
N ILE A 2 -15.55 -5.76 -1.36
CA ILE A 2 -14.26 -5.17 -0.96
C ILE A 2 -13.68 -4.39 -2.14
N LEU A 3 -13.54 -3.07 -2.00
CA LEU A 3 -13.11 -2.20 -3.09
C LEU A 3 -11.61 -2.32 -3.36
N VAL A 4 -11.26 -2.53 -4.64
CA VAL A 4 -9.90 -2.40 -5.19
C VAL A 4 -9.83 -1.14 -6.07
N GLY A 5 -8.62 -0.74 -6.48
CA GLY A 5 -8.46 0.42 -7.39
C GLY A 5 -7.23 1.27 -7.17
N GLY A 6 -6.20 0.73 -6.49
CA GLY A 6 -5.01 1.53 -6.17
C GLY A 6 -5.27 2.55 -5.06
N ILE A 7 -6.07 2.17 -4.07
CA ILE A 7 -6.32 2.95 -2.86
C ILE A 7 -5.00 3.19 -2.10
N ARG A 8 -4.76 4.44 -1.73
CA ARG A 8 -3.52 4.90 -1.06
C ARG A 8 -3.73 6.02 -0.04
N SER A 9 -4.88 6.66 -0.02
CA SER A 9 -5.15 7.79 0.88
C SER A 9 -6.05 7.34 2.00
N TYR A 10 -5.62 7.51 3.24
CA TYR A 10 -6.46 7.25 4.41
C TYR A 10 -7.71 8.13 4.38
N GLU A 11 -7.55 9.43 4.14
CA GLU A 11 -8.67 10.39 4.20
C GLU A 11 -9.75 10.11 3.15
N VAL A 12 -9.36 9.69 1.95
CA VAL A 12 -10.35 9.33 0.90
C VAL A 12 -11.12 8.09 1.32
N VAL A 13 -10.46 7.10 1.90
CA VAL A 13 -11.12 5.88 2.38
C VAL A 13 -12.06 6.20 3.53
N LYS A 14 -11.60 7.01 4.48
CA LYS A 14 -12.41 7.46 5.61
C LYS A 14 -13.67 8.16 5.13
N GLU A 15 -13.55 9.09 4.19
CA GLU A 15 -14.70 9.79 3.60
C GLU A 15 -15.69 8.83 2.94
N MET A 16 -15.22 7.85 2.17
CA MET A 16 -16.10 6.88 1.50
C MET A 16 -16.83 5.96 2.50
N VAL A 17 -16.16 5.58 3.59
CA VAL A 17 -16.76 4.79 4.67
C VAL A 17 -17.77 5.63 5.45
N ASP A 18 -17.43 6.87 5.82
CA ASP A 18 -18.32 7.79 6.54
C ASP A 18 -19.58 8.12 5.71
N LYS A 19 -19.49 8.08 4.37
CA LYS A 19 -20.61 8.25 3.42
C LYS A 19 -21.35 6.95 3.09
N GLU A 20 -21.02 5.84 3.76
CA GLU A 20 -21.62 4.52 3.56
C GLU A 20 -21.53 4.01 2.11
N GLN A 21 -20.49 4.43 1.37
CA GLN A 21 -20.29 4.03 -0.03
C GLN A 21 -19.56 2.69 -0.14
N ILE A 22 -18.76 2.34 0.88
CA ILE A 22 -17.99 1.11 0.97
C ILE A 22 -17.91 0.61 2.40
N ASP A 23 -17.91 -0.71 2.58
CA ASP A 23 -17.67 -1.34 3.89
C ASP A 23 -16.18 -1.67 4.09
N TYR A 24 -15.50 -2.06 3.00
CA TYR A 24 -14.15 -2.58 3.04
C TYR A 24 -13.33 -2.15 1.83
N ILE A 25 -12.03 -2.00 2.05
CA ILE A 25 -11.02 -1.80 1.00
C ILE A 25 -10.03 -2.94 0.99
N SER A 26 -9.43 -3.20 -0.17
CA SER A 26 -8.33 -4.12 -0.34
C SER A 26 -7.04 -3.38 -0.69
N LEU A 27 -5.99 -3.70 0.05
CA LEU A 27 -4.63 -3.15 -0.13
C LEU A 27 -3.67 -4.30 -0.43
N CYS A 28 -2.91 -4.16 -1.51
CA CYS A 28 -1.87 -5.14 -1.90
C CYS A 28 -0.51 -4.44 -1.99
N ARG A 29 -0.26 -3.73 -3.09
CA ARG A 29 1.02 -3.02 -3.33
C ARG A 29 1.41 -2.00 -2.24
N PRO A 30 0.47 -1.28 -1.58
CA PRO A 30 0.80 -0.48 -0.41
C PRO A 30 1.44 -1.30 0.72
N LEU A 31 0.88 -2.47 1.06
CA LEU A 31 1.40 -3.33 2.13
C LEU A 31 2.72 -4.01 1.77
N ILE A 32 2.98 -4.23 0.48
CA ILE A 32 4.29 -4.74 0.01
C ILE A 32 5.40 -3.69 0.24
N ARG A 33 5.07 -2.39 0.14
CA ARG A 33 6.04 -1.30 0.34
C ARG A 33 6.14 -0.89 1.82
N GLU A 34 5.02 -0.84 2.52
CA GLU A 34 4.90 -0.43 3.93
C GLU A 34 4.14 -1.52 4.70
N PRO A 35 4.83 -2.56 5.20
CA PRO A 35 4.18 -3.65 5.94
C PRO A 35 3.45 -3.18 7.21
N ASP A 36 3.84 -2.04 7.77
CA ASP A 36 3.26 -1.43 8.95
C ASP A 36 2.23 -0.32 8.64
N LEU A 37 1.84 -0.12 7.37
CA LEU A 37 0.94 0.95 6.93
C LEU A 37 -0.32 1.10 7.80
N ILE A 38 -1.00 0.00 8.12
CA ILE A 38 -2.23 0.03 8.93
C ILE A 38 -1.95 0.48 10.35
N LYS A 39 -0.82 0.04 10.94
CA LYS A 39 -0.41 0.48 12.28
C LYS A 39 -0.03 1.96 12.26
N ARG A 40 0.66 2.42 11.21
CA ARG A 40 1.01 3.83 11.00
C ARG A 40 -0.23 4.72 10.95
N TRP A 41 -1.21 4.37 10.10
CA TRP A 41 -2.49 5.07 10.02
C TRP A 41 -3.24 5.06 11.36
N LYS A 42 -3.33 3.91 12.03
CA LYS A 42 -3.98 3.81 13.35
C LYS A 42 -3.33 4.69 14.43
N ARG A 43 -2.03 4.96 14.33
CA ARG A 43 -1.29 5.85 15.25
C ARG A 43 -1.46 7.34 14.94
N GLY A 44 -2.27 7.70 13.94
CA GLY A 44 -2.55 9.08 13.57
C GLY A 44 -1.64 9.66 12.50
N ASN A 45 -0.59 8.94 12.06
CA ASN A 45 0.12 9.32 10.84
C ASN A 45 -0.68 8.82 9.64
N THR A 46 -1.56 9.66 9.10
CA THR A 46 -2.46 9.34 7.99
C THR A 46 -1.90 9.72 6.61
N GLU A 47 -0.60 9.99 6.51
CA GLU A 47 0.04 10.30 5.22
C GLU A 47 -0.25 9.20 4.19
N ARG A 48 -0.40 9.62 2.94
CA ARG A 48 -0.66 8.73 1.80
C ARG A 48 0.36 7.60 1.77
N ALA A 49 -0.09 6.38 1.50
CA ALA A 49 0.80 5.24 1.30
C ALA A 49 1.84 5.57 0.22
N ALA A 50 3.10 5.29 0.51
CA ALA A 50 4.26 5.57 -0.31
C ALA A 50 4.25 4.81 -1.64
N CYS A 51 3.48 3.72 -1.78
CA CYS A 51 3.44 2.97 -3.04
C CYS A 51 3.03 3.87 -4.22
N ILE A 52 3.85 3.93 -5.27
CA ILE A 52 3.59 4.77 -6.45
C ILE A 52 3.00 4.00 -7.63
N SER A 53 2.54 2.77 -7.42
CA SER A 53 1.95 1.91 -8.47
C SER A 53 2.84 1.66 -9.69
N CYS A 54 4.17 1.68 -9.53
CA CYS A 54 5.12 1.50 -10.63
C CYS A 54 5.19 0.07 -11.20
N ASN A 55 4.47 -0.89 -10.62
CA ASN A 55 4.46 -2.32 -11.00
C ASN A 55 5.79 -3.08 -10.91
N LYS A 56 6.86 -2.44 -10.43
CA LYS A 56 8.19 -3.10 -10.32
C LYS A 56 8.27 -4.20 -9.26
N CYS A 57 7.27 -4.34 -8.39
CA CYS A 57 7.14 -5.51 -7.51
C CYS A 57 6.96 -6.81 -8.29
N PHE A 58 6.53 -6.77 -9.56
CA PHE A 58 6.46 -7.96 -10.41
C PHE A 58 7.82 -8.42 -10.95
N GLU A 59 8.84 -7.56 -10.98
CA GLU A 59 10.18 -7.92 -11.46
C GLU A 59 10.78 -9.08 -10.65
N PRO A 60 10.91 -9.01 -9.31
CA PRO A 60 11.41 -10.13 -8.53
C PRO A 60 10.46 -11.34 -8.54
N THR A 61 9.14 -11.09 -8.56
CA THR A 61 8.15 -12.18 -8.62
C THR A 61 8.32 -13.02 -9.89
N ARG A 62 8.47 -12.37 -11.05
CA ARG A 62 8.71 -13.05 -12.33
C ARG A 62 10.06 -13.74 -12.40
N ALA A 63 11.06 -13.21 -11.68
CA ALA A 63 12.38 -13.80 -11.57
C ALA A 63 12.46 -14.95 -10.54
N GLY A 64 11.35 -15.35 -9.92
CA GLY A 64 11.33 -16.41 -8.90
C GLY A 64 11.97 -16.03 -7.56
N LYS A 65 12.18 -14.73 -7.30
CA LYS A 65 12.86 -14.21 -6.09
C LYS A 65 11.91 -13.82 -4.97
N GLY A 66 10.65 -14.26 -5.03
CA GLY A 66 9.58 -13.82 -4.13
C GLY A 66 9.07 -12.42 -4.45
N ILE A 67 8.23 -11.88 -3.57
CA ILE A 67 7.57 -10.59 -3.77
C ILE A 67 8.09 -9.54 -2.78
N TYR A 68 8.58 -8.42 -3.31
CA TYR A 68 9.01 -7.27 -2.49
C TYR A 68 8.95 -5.97 -3.29
N CYS A 69 8.95 -4.83 -2.59
CA CYS A 69 9.04 -3.52 -3.23
C CYS A 69 10.52 -3.21 -3.55
N VAL A 70 10.87 -3.14 -4.84
CA VAL A 70 12.24 -2.80 -5.26
C VAL A 70 12.66 -1.36 -4.89
N ILE A 71 11.71 -0.44 -4.76
CA ILE A 71 12.00 0.95 -4.37
C ILE A 71 12.36 1.03 -2.89
N GLU A 72 11.66 0.28 -2.04
CA GLU A 72 11.96 0.24 -0.60
C GLU A 72 13.23 -0.56 -0.32
N ASN A 73 13.42 -1.70 -1.00
CA ASN A 73 14.62 -2.52 -0.81
C ASN A 73 15.90 -1.79 -1.26
N LYS A 74 15.84 -0.98 -2.33
CA LYS A 74 16.98 -0.16 -2.74
C LYS A 74 17.41 0.84 -1.67
N LYS A 75 16.52 1.31 -0.79
CA LYS A 75 16.91 2.18 0.34
C LYS A 75 17.72 1.41 1.38
N VAL A 76 17.42 0.13 1.60
CA VAL A 76 18.15 -0.73 2.55
C VAL A 76 19.55 -1.12 2.05
N THR A 77 19.76 -1.19 0.73
CA THR A 77 21.08 -1.52 0.14
C THR A 77 22.00 -0.30 -0.06
N MET A 78 21.49 0.91 0.22
CA MET A 78 22.20 2.19 0.03
C MET A 78 22.57 2.85 1.36
N VAL A 79 22.59 2.07 2.45
CA VAL A 79 23.12 2.43 3.77
C VAL A 79 24.35 1.59 4.07
#